data_AF-A0A4P6XJ74-F1
#
_entry.id   AF-A0A4P6XJ74-F1
#
_cell.length_a   1.000
_cell.length_b   1.000
_cell.length_c   1.000
_cell.angle_alpha   90.00
_cell.angle_beta   90.00
_cell.angle_gamma   90.00
#
_symmetry.space_group_name_H-M   'P 1'
#
loop_
_entity.id
_entity.type
_entity.pdbx_description
1 polymer ?
#
loop_
_entity_poly.entity_id
_entity_poly.type
_entity_poly.pdbx_seq_one_letter_code
_entity_poly.pdbx_strand_id
1 'polypeptide(L)'
;MFRHYYKALYRRVARLPLDHRSLGIAKQKLRFHFTQEKVVPTFSVVNRKLYDRVVSVFDSILVDEKYKDFDQLLSLIYRDLEPRPQWVDQLRHTRYSAFKRTWPQVHLIDEFADRKNSKAYHVALAKMQPVTEFLFVKALGIPRTDFLGTLKPLSRLGFENQETSESQLLEEVQRFHKFLSTNAKHLLDTQISMLEVCYKPNRYGLPPSIATMEAELKAKVNYAKYLVDAFRPLSKDNLLYLIDFVTSKEESCQRINPAFFRFMLRKRAKEENELSPGVQKYVRHKQLIPNERNISYYYRSFVVRQFFIDDDGEYAMSPMRNIYD
;
A
#
# COMPACT_ATOMS: atom_id res chain seq x y z
N MET A 1 -5.68 -28.34 -12.33
CA MET A 1 -4.84 -27.77 -11.25
C MET A 1 -5.53 -26.62 -10.48
N PHE A 2 -6.05 -25.59 -11.18
CA PHE A 2 -6.74 -24.42 -10.60
C PHE A 2 -7.82 -24.71 -9.55
N ARG A 3 -8.74 -25.65 -9.85
CA ARG A 3 -9.83 -26.05 -8.94
C ARG A 3 -9.34 -26.65 -7.63
N HIS A 4 -8.16 -27.29 -7.61
CA HIS A 4 -7.58 -27.86 -6.40
C HIS A 4 -7.02 -26.75 -5.49
N TYR A 5 -6.27 -25.80 -6.04
CA TYR A 5 -5.75 -24.63 -5.31
C TYR A 5 -6.86 -23.77 -4.71
N TYR A 6 -7.89 -23.47 -5.51
CA TYR A 6 -9.06 -22.73 -5.04
C TYR A 6 -9.79 -23.47 -3.90
N LYS A 7 -10.04 -24.79 -4.05
CA LYS A 7 -10.65 -25.60 -2.99
C LYS A 7 -9.79 -25.62 -1.71
N ALA A 8 -8.46 -25.66 -1.85
CA ALA A 8 -7.55 -25.62 -0.71
C ALA A 8 -7.63 -24.28 0.05
N LEU A 9 -7.65 -23.16 -0.66
CA LEU A 9 -7.85 -21.84 -0.05
C LEU A 9 -9.23 -21.72 0.60
N TYR A 10 -10.28 -22.15 -0.08
CA TYR A 10 -11.64 -22.08 0.44
C TYR A 10 -11.81 -22.87 1.75
N ARG A 11 -11.14 -24.04 1.85
CA ARG A 11 -11.08 -24.83 3.09
C ARG A 11 -10.32 -24.12 4.19
N ARG A 12 -9.22 -23.41 3.88
CA ARG A 12 -8.48 -22.59 4.85
C ARG A 12 -9.36 -21.45 5.36
N VAL A 13 -10.02 -20.72 4.46
CA VAL A 13 -10.94 -19.63 4.85
C VAL A 13 -12.00 -20.14 5.80
N ALA A 14 -12.65 -21.27 5.50
CA ALA A 14 -13.66 -21.86 6.36
C ALA A 14 -13.17 -22.25 7.78
N ARG A 15 -11.85 -22.25 8.02
CA ARG A 15 -11.23 -22.56 9.32
C ARG A 15 -10.69 -21.30 10.01
N LEU A 16 -10.76 -20.12 9.40
CA LEU A 16 -10.19 -18.91 9.99
C LEU A 16 -11.00 -18.45 11.21
N PRO A 17 -10.32 -17.83 12.20
CA PRO A 17 -10.93 -17.19 13.37
C PRO A 17 -11.62 -15.87 13.02
N LEU A 18 -12.60 -15.91 12.13
CA LEU A 18 -13.34 -14.75 11.64
C LEU A 18 -14.83 -14.93 11.87
N ASP A 19 -15.57 -13.82 11.91
CA ASP A 19 -17.02 -13.84 11.91
C ASP A 19 -17.60 -14.30 10.56
N HIS A 20 -18.90 -14.59 10.54
CA HIS A 20 -19.58 -15.09 9.35
C HIS A 20 -19.55 -14.14 8.14
N ARG A 21 -19.63 -12.82 8.34
CA ARG A 21 -19.61 -11.83 7.25
C ARG A 21 -18.20 -11.66 6.70
N SER A 22 -17.18 -11.54 7.55
CA SER A 22 -15.77 -11.52 7.13
C SER A 22 -15.40 -12.75 6.32
N LEU A 23 -15.88 -13.94 6.74
CA LEU A 23 -15.71 -15.17 5.97
C LEU A 23 -16.42 -15.11 4.62
N GLY A 24 -17.63 -14.57 4.58
CA GLY A 24 -18.38 -14.34 3.34
C GLY A 24 -17.62 -13.43 2.37
N ILE A 25 -17.13 -12.29 2.86
CA ILE A 25 -16.33 -11.33 2.10
C ILE A 25 -15.05 -11.98 1.57
N ALA A 26 -14.30 -12.69 2.43
CA ALA A 26 -13.08 -13.38 2.02
C ALA A 26 -13.34 -14.40 0.91
N LYS A 27 -14.41 -15.20 1.03
CA LYS A 27 -14.82 -16.18 0.01
C LYS A 27 -15.23 -15.51 -1.30
N GLN A 28 -16.00 -14.43 -1.24
CA GLN A 28 -16.46 -13.69 -2.41
C GLN A 28 -15.29 -13.05 -3.15
N LYS A 29 -14.39 -12.39 -2.42
CA LYS A 29 -13.20 -11.74 -3.00
C LYS A 29 -12.24 -12.76 -3.61
N LEU A 30 -11.98 -13.88 -2.92
CA LEU A 30 -11.18 -14.97 -3.51
C LEU A 30 -11.85 -15.55 -4.76
N ARG A 31 -13.17 -15.76 -4.73
CA ARG A 31 -13.90 -16.22 -5.93
C ARG A 31 -13.70 -15.23 -7.08
N PHE A 32 -13.87 -13.94 -6.84
CA PHE A 32 -13.72 -12.89 -7.83
C PHE A 32 -12.33 -12.90 -8.49
N HIS A 33 -11.26 -12.90 -7.69
CA HIS A 33 -9.87 -12.99 -8.19
C HIS A 33 -9.63 -14.24 -9.04
N PHE A 34 -10.17 -15.38 -8.63
CA PHE A 34 -10.07 -16.65 -9.38
C PHE A 34 -11.04 -16.73 -10.59
N THR A 35 -12.00 -15.82 -10.74
CA THR A 35 -12.92 -15.79 -11.91
C THR A 35 -12.57 -14.73 -12.94
N GLN A 36 -11.93 -13.63 -12.53
CA GLN A 36 -11.57 -12.51 -13.42
C GLN A 36 -10.27 -12.70 -14.17
N GLU A 37 -9.37 -13.59 -13.71
CA GLU A 37 -8.18 -13.99 -14.47
C GLU A 37 -8.63 -14.71 -15.75
N LYS A 38 -8.69 -13.96 -16.85
CA LYS A 38 -9.20 -14.39 -18.16
C LYS A 38 -8.55 -15.69 -18.64
N VAL A 39 -9.37 -16.48 -19.31
CA VAL A 39 -9.06 -17.67 -20.10
C VAL A 39 -7.91 -17.37 -21.07
N VAL A 40 -6.68 -17.71 -20.68
CA VAL A 40 -5.56 -17.91 -21.61
C VAL A 40 -5.35 -19.42 -21.73
N PRO A 41 -5.30 -20.02 -22.93
CA PRO A 41 -5.40 -21.47 -23.12
C PRO A 41 -4.18 -22.27 -22.62
N THR A 42 -3.09 -21.61 -22.25
CA THR A 42 -1.81 -22.25 -21.94
C THR A 42 -1.31 -21.81 -20.57
N PHE A 43 -1.42 -22.74 -19.62
CA PHE A 43 -0.70 -22.89 -18.35
C PHE A 43 -0.64 -21.69 -17.36
N SER A 44 -1.24 -21.92 -16.19
CA SER A 44 -1.06 -21.19 -14.91
C SER A 44 -1.37 -19.69 -14.89
N VAL A 45 -2.62 -19.32 -15.21
CA VAL A 45 -3.16 -17.98 -14.90
C VAL A 45 -3.62 -17.91 -13.44
N VAL A 46 -2.73 -18.21 -12.48
CA VAL A 46 -2.91 -17.81 -11.08
C VAL A 46 -1.79 -16.84 -10.80
N ASN A 47 -2.09 -15.62 -10.36
CA ASN A 47 -1.06 -14.74 -9.82
C ASN A 47 -0.37 -15.43 -8.61
N ARG A 48 0.73 -16.15 -8.89
CA ARG A 48 1.44 -16.98 -7.92
C ARG A 48 1.88 -16.18 -6.70
N LYS A 49 2.30 -14.92 -6.90
CA LYS A 49 2.69 -14.02 -5.81
C LYS A 49 1.52 -13.72 -4.88
N LEU A 50 0.32 -13.48 -5.43
CA LEU A 50 -0.88 -13.27 -4.64
C LEU A 50 -1.29 -14.54 -3.91
N TYR A 51 -1.24 -15.69 -4.60
CA TYR A 51 -1.54 -16.99 -3.98
C TYR A 51 -0.61 -17.30 -2.81
N ASP A 52 0.70 -17.22 -3.01
CA ASP A 52 1.72 -17.50 -1.99
C ASP A 52 1.55 -16.55 -0.80
N ARG A 53 1.21 -15.27 -1.06
CA ARG A 53 0.89 -14.29 0.00
C ARG A 53 -0.36 -14.67 0.79
N VAL A 54 -1.46 -15.02 0.11
CA VAL A 54 -2.72 -15.41 0.76
C VAL A 54 -2.51 -16.67 1.61
N VAL A 55 -1.82 -17.66 1.07
CA VAL A 55 -1.48 -18.89 1.80
C VAL A 55 -0.61 -18.58 3.01
N SER A 56 0.44 -17.77 2.84
CA SER A 56 1.33 -17.37 3.94
C SER A 56 0.56 -16.70 5.09
N VAL A 57 -0.35 -15.77 4.79
CA VAL A 57 -1.17 -15.09 5.81
C VAL A 57 -2.18 -16.05 6.47
N PHE A 58 -2.74 -17.01 5.72
CA PHE A 58 -3.64 -18.00 6.32
C PHE A 58 -2.90 -19.00 7.19
N ASP A 59 -1.74 -19.47 6.72
CA ASP A 59 -0.93 -20.45 7.42
C ASP A 59 -0.21 -19.81 8.64
N SER A 60 0.09 -18.50 8.63
CA SER A 60 0.59 -17.82 9.84
C SER A 60 -0.41 -17.90 11.01
N ILE A 61 -1.72 -17.85 10.72
CA ILE A 61 -2.78 -17.96 11.73
C ILE A 61 -3.13 -19.41 12.04
N LEU A 62 -3.30 -20.25 11.02
CA LEU A 62 -3.80 -21.63 11.17
C LEU A 62 -2.71 -22.65 11.51
N VAL A 63 -1.51 -22.48 10.98
CA VAL A 63 -0.38 -23.41 11.11
C VAL A 63 0.62 -22.89 12.14
N ASP A 64 1.11 -21.66 11.99
CA ASP A 64 2.13 -21.09 12.88
C ASP A 64 1.55 -20.51 14.19
N GLU A 65 0.23 -20.32 14.26
CA GLU A 65 -0.48 -19.76 15.42
C GLU A 65 0.04 -18.38 15.86
N LYS A 66 0.49 -17.56 14.89
CA LYS A 66 0.94 -16.18 15.07
C LYS A 66 -0.25 -15.22 15.16
N TYR A 67 -1.04 -15.32 16.22
CA TYR A 67 -2.25 -14.49 16.40
C TYR A 67 -1.96 -12.99 16.52
N LYS A 68 -0.71 -12.59 16.76
CA LYS A 68 -0.29 -11.17 16.69
C LYS A 68 -0.42 -10.59 15.27
N ASP A 69 -0.36 -11.43 14.24
CA ASP A 69 -0.46 -11.01 12.84
C ASP A 69 -1.92 -10.96 12.34
N PHE A 70 -2.91 -10.96 13.24
CA PHE A 70 -4.33 -10.91 12.88
C PHE A 70 -4.70 -9.68 12.04
N ASP A 71 -4.04 -8.55 12.29
CA ASP A 71 -4.21 -7.32 11.50
C ASP A 71 -3.82 -7.51 10.02
N GLN A 72 -2.86 -8.40 9.74
CA GLN A 72 -2.49 -8.75 8.37
C GLN A 72 -3.58 -9.59 7.69
N LEU A 73 -4.26 -10.45 8.44
CA LEU A 73 -5.40 -11.22 7.94
C LEU A 73 -6.58 -10.30 7.58
N LEU A 74 -6.93 -9.37 8.48
CA LEU A 74 -7.98 -8.39 8.21
C LEU A 74 -7.59 -7.46 7.06
N SER A 75 -6.34 -6.97 7.02
CA SER A 75 -5.82 -6.18 5.89
C SER A 75 -5.92 -6.93 4.57
N LEU A 76 -5.62 -8.24 4.56
CA LEU A 76 -5.74 -9.05 3.36
C LEU A 76 -7.19 -9.07 2.84
N ILE A 77 -8.14 -9.33 3.74
CA ILE A 77 -9.56 -9.48 3.41
C ILE A 77 -10.18 -8.15 2.99
N TYR A 78 -9.88 -7.09 3.72
CA TYR A 78 -10.57 -5.82 3.59
C TYR A 78 -9.84 -4.78 2.72
N ARG A 79 -8.53 -4.90 2.51
CA ARG A 79 -7.75 -3.92 1.71
C ARG A 79 -7.11 -4.55 0.48
N ASP A 80 -6.32 -5.61 0.66
CA ASP A 80 -5.45 -6.09 -0.42
C ASP A 80 -6.18 -6.79 -1.55
N LEU A 81 -7.32 -7.41 -1.25
CA LEU A 81 -8.16 -8.04 -2.26
C LEU A 81 -9.13 -7.07 -2.94
N GLU A 82 -9.18 -5.79 -2.52
CA GLU A 82 -9.99 -4.76 -3.17
C GLU A 82 -9.26 -4.13 -4.36
N PRO A 83 -9.98 -3.74 -5.42
CA PRO A 83 -9.40 -2.98 -6.51
C PRO A 83 -8.87 -1.64 -5.97
N ARG A 84 -7.72 -1.23 -6.50
CA ARG A 84 -7.12 0.04 -6.11
C ARG A 84 -7.79 1.20 -6.84
N PRO A 85 -7.79 2.41 -6.25
CA PRO A 85 -8.17 3.61 -6.98
C PRO A 85 -7.26 3.80 -8.21
N GLN A 86 -7.83 4.28 -9.32
CA GLN A 86 -7.12 4.42 -10.59
C GLN A 86 -5.89 5.33 -10.47
N TRP A 87 -5.98 6.42 -9.71
CA TRP A 87 -4.86 7.36 -9.51
C TRP A 87 -3.66 6.70 -8.81
N VAL A 88 -3.89 5.72 -7.92
CA VAL A 88 -2.82 4.97 -7.24
C VAL A 88 -2.05 4.12 -8.23
N ASP A 89 -2.78 3.44 -9.11
CA ASP A 89 -2.16 2.63 -10.16
C ASP A 89 -1.43 3.52 -11.16
N GLN A 90 -1.99 4.66 -11.56
CA GLN A 90 -1.29 5.65 -12.39
C GLN A 90 0.01 6.13 -11.72
N LEU A 91 -0.05 6.59 -10.46
CA LEU A 91 1.12 7.02 -9.69
C LEU A 91 2.23 5.95 -9.67
N ARG A 92 1.86 4.68 -9.45
CA ARG A 92 2.82 3.56 -9.45
C ARG A 92 3.54 3.44 -10.79
N HIS A 93 2.83 3.53 -11.91
CA HIS A 93 3.39 3.37 -13.25
C HIS A 93 4.13 4.63 -13.74
N THR A 94 3.79 5.82 -13.24
CA THR A 94 4.46 7.07 -13.59
C THR A 94 5.91 7.08 -13.09
N ARG A 95 6.87 7.36 -13.97
CA ARG A 95 8.29 7.44 -13.60
C ARG A 95 8.57 8.72 -12.80
N TYR A 96 9.54 8.68 -11.89
CA TYR A 96 9.92 9.87 -11.10
C TYR A 96 10.33 11.08 -11.96
N SER A 97 10.87 10.83 -13.16
CA SER A 97 11.28 11.87 -14.10
C SER A 97 10.13 12.75 -14.57
N ALA A 98 8.91 12.22 -14.65
CA ALA A 98 7.72 12.98 -15.04
C ALA A 98 7.38 14.05 -13.97
N PHE A 99 7.63 13.73 -12.69
CA PHE A 99 7.39 14.64 -11.57
C PHE A 99 8.48 15.72 -11.41
N LYS A 100 9.55 15.73 -12.20
CA LYS A 100 10.68 16.66 -12.02
C LYS A 100 10.28 18.14 -12.06
N ARG A 101 9.23 18.48 -12.81
CA ARG A 101 8.74 19.86 -12.97
C ARG A 101 7.65 20.24 -11.95
N THR A 102 6.91 19.25 -11.46
CA THR A 102 5.71 19.48 -10.63
C THR A 102 5.99 19.25 -9.15
N TRP A 103 6.92 18.34 -8.80
CA TRP A 103 7.21 18.00 -7.41
C TRP A 103 7.77 19.18 -6.63
N PRO A 104 7.29 19.46 -5.40
CA PRO A 104 7.75 20.58 -4.60
C PRO A 104 9.22 20.39 -4.21
N GLN A 105 10.03 21.39 -4.57
CA GLN A 105 11.48 21.41 -4.38
C GLN A 105 11.87 22.67 -3.63
N VAL A 106 12.61 22.51 -2.54
CA VAL A 106 13.08 23.61 -1.69
C VAL A 106 14.60 23.58 -1.67
N HIS A 107 15.23 24.67 -2.08
CA HIS A 107 16.66 24.87 -1.90
C HIS A 107 16.87 25.64 -0.59
N LEU A 108 17.53 25.03 0.41
CA LEU A 108 17.68 25.65 1.72
C LEU A 108 18.42 27.00 1.69
N ILE A 109 19.19 27.26 0.64
CA ILE A 109 19.88 28.54 0.48
C ILE A 109 18.91 29.71 0.29
N ASP A 110 17.71 29.46 -0.22
CA ASP A 110 16.69 30.49 -0.42
C ASP A 110 16.03 30.91 0.90
N GLU A 111 16.02 30.03 1.90
CA GLU A 111 15.48 30.29 3.25
C GLU A 111 16.50 30.94 4.20
N PHE A 112 17.78 30.57 4.09
CA PHE A 112 18.79 30.90 5.10
C PHE A 112 19.90 31.84 4.65
N ALA A 113 20.08 32.11 3.35
CA ALA A 113 21.20 32.90 2.85
C ALA A 113 20.82 34.31 2.39
N ASP A 114 21.81 35.21 2.40
CA ASP A 114 21.66 36.54 1.83
C ASP A 114 21.36 36.50 0.33
N ARG A 115 20.60 37.50 -0.16
CA ARG A 115 20.21 37.64 -1.57
C ARG A 115 21.39 37.54 -2.56
N LYS A 116 22.59 37.98 -2.16
CA LYS A 116 23.81 37.90 -2.99
C LYS A 116 24.27 36.45 -3.19
N ASN A 117 24.24 35.64 -2.13
CA ASN A 117 24.68 34.25 -2.14
C ASN A 117 23.66 33.33 -2.82
N SER A 118 22.35 33.57 -2.62
CA SER A 118 21.29 32.86 -3.36
C SER A 118 21.42 33.11 -4.87
N LYS A 119 21.67 34.36 -5.32
CA LYS A 119 21.92 34.65 -6.75
C LYS A 119 23.12 33.88 -7.31
N ALA A 120 24.25 33.87 -6.59
CA ALA A 120 25.45 33.15 -7.02
C ALA A 120 25.20 31.63 -7.14
N TYR A 121 24.43 31.07 -6.20
CA TYR A 121 24.02 29.67 -6.22
C TYR A 121 23.13 29.33 -7.42
N HIS A 122 22.12 30.15 -7.72
CA HIS A 122 21.23 29.91 -8.87
C HIS A 122 21.97 30.03 -10.21
N VAL A 123 22.95 30.93 -10.31
CA VAL A 123 23.85 31.01 -11.49
C VAL A 123 24.67 29.72 -11.63
N ALA A 124 25.19 29.17 -10.53
CA ALA A 124 25.91 27.90 -10.56
C ALA A 124 24.98 26.73 -10.91
N LEU A 125 23.75 26.72 -10.39
CA LEU A 125 22.75 25.68 -10.66
C LEU A 125 22.35 25.67 -12.15
N ALA A 126 22.13 26.85 -12.75
CA ALA A 126 21.81 26.99 -14.16
C ALA A 126 22.92 26.46 -15.07
N LYS A 127 24.19 26.63 -14.68
CA LYS A 127 25.34 26.07 -15.41
C LYS A 127 25.45 24.55 -15.31
N MET A 128 24.95 23.96 -14.22
CA MET A 128 24.97 22.52 -14.04
C MET A 128 23.88 21.83 -14.84
N GLN A 129 22.70 22.44 -15.00
CA GLN A 129 21.61 21.83 -15.77
C GLN A 129 22.09 21.49 -17.19
N PRO A 130 21.83 20.26 -17.69
CA PRO A 130 22.22 19.90 -19.04
C PRO A 130 21.54 20.87 -19.99
N VAL A 131 22.35 21.59 -20.77
CA VAL A 131 21.86 22.50 -21.80
C VAL A 131 20.95 21.68 -22.72
N THR A 132 19.64 21.91 -22.66
CA THR A 132 18.62 21.26 -23.50
C THR A 132 18.74 21.61 -24.98
N GLU A 133 19.83 22.26 -25.39
CA GLU A 133 20.13 22.62 -26.78
C GLU A 133 20.81 21.51 -27.57
N PHE A 134 20.65 20.23 -27.19
CA PHE A 134 20.82 19.17 -28.18
C PHE A 134 19.62 19.19 -29.14
N LEU A 135 19.63 20.17 -30.05
CA LEU A 135 18.73 20.20 -31.19
C LEU A 135 19.27 19.21 -32.21
N PHE A 136 18.63 18.05 -32.32
CA PHE A 136 18.95 17.00 -33.29
C PHE A 136 19.11 17.55 -34.72
N VAL A 137 18.29 18.54 -35.08
CA VAL A 137 18.33 19.28 -36.35
C VAL A 137 19.68 20.00 -36.54
N LYS A 138 20.22 20.61 -35.48
CA LYS A 138 21.52 21.31 -35.50
C LYS A 138 22.69 20.31 -35.50
N ALA A 139 22.56 19.18 -34.80
CA ALA A 139 23.58 18.13 -34.74
C ALA A 139 23.71 17.33 -36.05
N LEU A 140 22.61 17.17 -36.80
CA LEU A 140 22.60 16.48 -38.10
C LEU A 140 22.75 17.42 -39.30
N GLY A 141 22.90 18.72 -39.09
CA GLY A 141 23.05 19.69 -40.17
C GLY A 141 21.82 19.81 -41.08
N ILE A 142 20.63 19.47 -40.59
CA ILE A 142 19.40 19.54 -41.39
C ILE A 142 18.99 21.03 -41.53
N PRO A 143 18.86 21.57 -42.74
CA PRO A 143 18.42 22.94 -42.96
C PRO A 143 17.02 23.16 -42.35
N ARG A 144 16.81 24.27 -41.63
CA ARG A 144 15.51 24.63 -41.05
C ARG A 144 14.37 24.79 -42.08
N THR A 145 14.71 24.79 -43.36
CA THR A 145 13.82 24.99 -44.51
C THR A 145 13.28 23.70 -45.10
N ASP A 146 13.83 22.54 -44.74
CA ASP A 146 13.31 21.27 -45.24
C ASP A 146 12.06 20.89 -44.46
N PHE A 147 10.95 20.70 -45.17
CA PHE A 147 9.69 20.26 -44.62
C PHE A 147 9.83 18.81 -44.13
N LEU A 148 10.38 18.65 -42.93
CA LEU A 148 10.28 17.43 -42.14
C LEU A 148 8.81 17.30 -41.78
N GLY A 149 8.03 16.60 -42.61
CA GLY A 149 6.60 16.37 -42.39
C GLY A 149 6.33 15.96 -40.95
N THR A 150 5.15 16.29 -40.42
CA THR A 150 4.80 16.21 -38.99
C THR A 150 5.29 14.91 -38.36
N LEU A 151 6.47 14.96 -37.71
CA LEU A 151 7.08 13.83 -37.05
C LEU A 151 6.17 13.49 -35.86
N LYS A 152 5.31 12.48 -36.05
CA LYS A 152 4.52 11.96 -34.95
C LYS A 152 5.48 11.25 -33.99
N PRO A 153 5.52 11.62 -32.70
CA PRO A 153 6.28 10.85 -31.73
C PRO A 153 5.80 9.40 -31.78
N LEU A 154 6.72 8.44 -31.64
CA LEU A 154 6.38 7.03 -31.48
C LEU A 154 5.52 6.89 -30.21
N SER A 155 4.19 6.93 -30.37
CA SER A 155 3.27 6.66 -29.29
C SER A 155 3.46 5.18 -28.93
N ARG A 156 3.78 4.93 -27.66
CA ARG A 156 3.62 3.58 -27.14
C ARG A 156 2.13 3.31 -27.14
N LEU A 157 1.67 2.57 -28.15
CA LEU A 157 0.34 1.98 -28.22
C LEU A 157 -0.04 1.42 -26.83
N GLY A 158 -0.97 2.09 -26.13
CA GLY A 158 -1.49 1.57 -24.87
C GLY A 158 -2.11 2.54 -23.85
N PHE A 159 -1.96 3.86 -23.96
CA PHE A 159 -2.47 4.80 -22.94
C PHE A 159 -3.16 6.02 -23.57
N GLU A 160 -4.28 5.83 -24.27
CA GLU A 160 -5.14 6.94 -24.73
C GLU A 160 -6.41 7.13 -23.89
N ASN A 161 -6.54 6.45 -22.75
CA ASN A 161 -7.70 6.60 -21.87
C ASN A 161 -7.28 7.30 -20.56
N GLN A 162 -7.54 8.61 -20.51
CA GLN A 162 -7.50 9.46 -19.31
C GLN A 162 -6.14 9.50 -18.59
N GLU A 163 -5.13 10.11 -19.21
CA GLU A 163 -3.94 10.54 -18.48
C GLU A 163 -4.31 11.69 -17.54
N THR A 164 -4.61 11.36 -16.29
CA THR A 164 -4.64 12.33 -15.19
C THR A 164 -3.28 13.04 -15.19
N SER A 165 -3.29 14.36 -15.34
CA SER A 165 -2.05 15.14 -15.44
C SER A 165 -1.15 14.91 -14.21
N GLU A 166 0.17 14.97 -14.36
CA GLU A 166 1.10 14.75 -13.23
C GLU A 166 0.85 15.73 -12.07
N SER A 167 0.32 16.91 -12.38
CA SER A 167 -0.12 17.90 -11.39
C SER A 167 -1.31 17.39 -10.58
N GLN A 168 -2.33 16.82 -11.22
CA GLN A 168 -3.47 16.21 -10.52
C GLN A 168 -3.05 15.01 -9.68
N LEU A 169 -2.13 14.17 -10.16
CA LEU A 169 -1.57 13.08 -9.36
C LEU A 169 -0.84 13.59 -8.12
N LEU A 170 -0.10 14.70 -8.25
CA LEU A 170 0.57 15.33 -7.13
C LEU A 170 -0.43 15.94 -6.13
N GLU A 171 -1.51 16.55 -6.59
CA GLU A 171 -2.58 17.06 -5.72
C GLU A 171 -3.20 15.95 -4.87
N GLU A 172 -3.50 14.79 -5.46
CA GLU A 172 -3.99 13.62 -4.71
C GLU A 172 -2.96 13.12 -3.70
N VAL A 173 -1.68 13.07 -4.08
CA VAL A 173 -0.59 12.72 -3.16
C VAL A 173 -0.46 13.74 -2.02
N GLN A 174 -0.64 15.03 -2.29
CA GLN A 174 -0.61 16.08 -1.28
C GLN A 174 -1.77 15.98 -0.30
N ARG A 175 -2.99 15.77 -0.80
CA ARG A 175 -4.19 15.54 0.05
C ARG A 175 -3.96 14.35 0.97
N PHE A 176 -3.49 13.24 0.41
CA PHE A 176 -3.20 12.03 1.16
C PHE A 176 -2.07 12.21 2.17
N HIS A 177 -0.96 12.84 1.78
CA HIS A 177 0.18 13.09 2.67
C HIS A 177 -0.21 14.01 3.84
N LYS A 178 -0.98 15.07 3.57
CA LYS A 178 -1.51 15.99 4.59
C LYS A 178 -2.42 15.26 5.59
N PHE A 179 -3.28 14.37 5.09
CA PHE A 179 -4.12 13.54 5.95
C PHE A 179 -3.26 12.65 6.86
N LEU A 180 -2.30 11.92 6.29
CA LEU A 180 -1.42 11.05 7.06
C LEU A 180 -0.58 11.85 8.08
N SER A 181 -0.05 13.02 7.72
CA SER A 181 0.75 13.84 8.63
C SER A 181 -0.06 14.36 9.81
N THR A 182 -1.33 14.74 9.56
CA THR A 182 -2.25 15.21 10.60
C THR A 182 -2.59 14.07 11.57
N ASN A 183 -2.75 12.86 11.05
CA ASN A 183 -3.15 11.67 11.83
C ASN A 183 -1.98 10.74 12.19
N ALA A 184 -0.73 11.21 12.05
CA ALA A 184 0.45 10.38 12.18
C ALA A 184 0.51 9.67 13.54
N LYS A 185 0.14 10.35 14.63
CA LYS A 185 0.13 9.78 15.99
C LYS A 185 -0.79 8.55 16.15
N HIS A 186 -1.83 8.44 15.33
CA HIS A 186 -2.83 7.36 15.43
C HIS A 186 -2.59 6.24 14.41
N LEU A 187 -2.04 6.57 13.24
CA LEU A 187 -1.80 5.62 12.15
C LEU A 187 -0.38 5.04 12.15
N LEU A 188 0.58 5.74 12.75
CA LEU A 188 2.00 5.45 12.63
C LEU A 188 2.72 5.53 13.97
N ASP A 189 3.66 4.62 14.17
CA ASP A 189 4.63 4.70 15.27
C ASP A 189 5.85 5.59 14.90
N THR A 190 5.93 6.05 13.64
CA THR A 190 7.07 6.79 13.09
C THR A 190 6.66 8.11 12.45
N GLN A 191 7.52 9.13 12.54
CA GLN A 191 7.29 10.42 11.92
C GLN A 191 7.34 10.33 10.38
N ILE A 192 6.33 10.90 9.72
CA ILE A 192 6.29 10.96 8.24
C ILE A 192 7.29 12.00 7.76
N SER A 193 8.14 11.61 6.80
CA SER A 193 9.04 12.57 6.17
C SER A 193 8.26 13.62 5.35
N MET A 194 8.77 14.85 5.32
CA MET A 194 8.20 15.94 4.52
C MET A 194 8.04 15.51 3.05
N LEU A 195 6.98 15.96 2.39
CA LEU A 195 6.74 15.65 0.99
C LEU A 195 7.78 16.30 0.06
N GLU A 196 8.21 17.50 0.44
CA GLU A 196 9.15 18.32 -0.31
C GLU A 196 10.55 17.69 -0.36
N VAL A 197 11.23 17.92 -1.48
CA VAL A 197 12.64 17.60 -1.63
C VAL A 197 13.44 18.81 -1.14
N CYS A 198 14.23 18.62 -0.08
CA CYS A 198 15.03 19.69 0.50
C CYS A 198 16.50 19.55 0.08
N TYR A 199 16.94 20.39 -0.84
CA TYR A 199 18.32 20.39 -1.31
C TYR A 199 19.21 21.23 -0.38
N LYS A 200 20.17 20.56 0.25
CA LYS A 200 21.17 21.20 1.10
C LYS A 200 22.34 21.70 0.25
N PRO A 201 22.80 22.95 0.41
CA PRO A 201 24.02 23.40 -0.23
C PRO A 201 25.22 22.61 0.33
N ASN A 202 26.27 22.47 -0.48
CA ASN A 202 27.50 21.84 -0.03
C ASN A 202 28.29 22.75 0.94
N ARG A 203 29.42 22.27 1.47
CA ARG A 203 30.28 23.03 2.39
C ARG A 203 30.76 24.38 1.83
N TYR A 204 30.76 24.55 0.51
CA TYR A 204 31.17 25.77 -0.19
C TYR A 204 29.98 26.67 -0.58
N GLY A 205 28.76 26.35 -0.14
CA GLY A 205 27.57 27.11 -0.50
C GLY A 205 27.12 26.92 -1.96
N LEU A 206 27.60 25.88 -2.65
CA LEU A 206 27.23 25.55 -4.02
C LEU A 206 26.11 24.51 -4.08
N PRO A 207 25.36 24.45 -5.19
CA PRO A 207 24.33 23.41 -5.37
C PRO A 207 24.91 22.01 -5.29
N PRO A 208 24.13 21.05 -4.74
CA PRO A 208 24.47 19.64 -4.83
C PRO A 208 24.51 19.20 -6.30
N SER A 209 25.26 18.14 -6.59
CA SER A 209 25.35 17.60 -7.95
C SER A 209 23.97 17.20 -8.51
N ILE A 210 23.81 17.22 -9.83
CA ILE A 210 22.55 16.77 -10.46
C ILE A 210 22.22 15.33 -10.08
N ALA A 211 23.22 14.45 -10.04
CA ALA A 211 23.04 13.07 -9.65
C ALA A 211 22.47 12.94 -8.23
N THR A 212 22.97 13.74 -7.28
CA THR A 212 22.44 13.78 -5.92
C THR A 212 21.02 14.35 -5.87
N MET A 213 20.73 15.42 -6.62
CA MET A 213 19.37 15.98 -6.67
C MET A 213 18.36 14.98 -7.25
N GLU A 214 18.72 14.27 -8.33
CA GLU A 214 17.86 13.25 -8.92
C GLU A 214 17.65 12.04 -8.02
N ALA A 215 18.68 11.63 -7.27
CA ALA A 215 18.58 10.56 -6.29
C ALA A 215 17.61 10.93 -5.15
N GLU A 216 17.68 12.17 -4.64
CA GLU A 216 16.77 12.66 -3.60
C GLU A 216 15.32 12.76 -4.10
N LEU A 217 15.09 13.30 -5.30
CA LEU A 217 13.76 13.32 -5.91
C LEU A 217 13.19 11.91 -6.08
N LYS A 218 14.00 10.99 -6.63
CA LYS A 218 13.60 9.59 -6.81
C LYS A 218 13.25 8.94 -5.47
N ALA A 219 14.04 9.19 -4.42
CA ALA A 219 13.78 8.68 -3.09
C ALA A 219 12.44 9.20 -2.54
N LYS A 220 12.14 10.50 -2.70
CA LYS A 220 10.88 11.11 -2.24
C LYS A 220 9.66 10.60 -3.00
N VAL A 221 9.74 10.50 -4.33
CA VAL A 221 8.65 9.94 -5.13
C VAL A 221 8.40 8.47 -4.77
N ASN A 222 9.45 7.67 -4.61
CA ASN A 222 9.31 6.27 -4.19
C ASN A 222 8.78 6.14 -2.77
N TYR A 223 9.15 7.04 -1.86
CA TYR A 223 8.59 7.09 -0.51
C TYR A 223 7.09 7.39 -0.54
N ALA A 224 6.64 8.34 -1.38
CA ALA A 224 5.22 8.61 -1.55
C ALA A 224 4.46 7.39 -2.11
N LYS A 225 5.03 6.70 -3.12
CA LYS A 225 4.46 5.43 -3.63
C LYS A 225 4.34 4.38 -2.53
N TYR A 226 5.38 4.24 -1.70
CA TYR A 226 5.37 3.34 -0.55
C TYR A 226 4.26 3.70 0.45
N LEU A 227 4.08 4.99 0.76
CA LEU A 227 3.02 5.42 1.68
C LEU A 227 1.63 5.02 1.17
N VAL A 228 1.33 5.28 -0.10
CA VAL A 228 0.04 4.92 -0.71
C VAL A 228 -0.17 3.40 -0.73
N ASP A 229 0.91 2.63 -0.84
CA ASP A 229 0.85 1.17 -0.83
C ASP A 229 0.64 0.56 0.56
N ALA A 230 1.27 1.16 1.57
CA ALA A 230 1.22 0.72 2.95
C ALA A 230 -0.08 1.15 3.64
N PHE A 231 -0.55 2.37 3.37
CA PHE A 231 -1.74 2.96 4.00
C PHE A 231 -2.88 3.00 3.00
N ARG A 232 -3.71 1.95 3.00
CA ARG A 232 -4.92 1.92 2.18
C ARG A 232 -6.18 2.16 3.00
N PRO A 233 -7.10 3.01 2.51
CA PRO A 233 -8.39 3.21 3.14
C PRO A 233 -9.22 1.94 3.07
N LEU A 234 -10.14 1.79 4.01
CA LEU A 234 -11.22 0.82 3.95
C LEU A 234 -12.46 1.46 3.32
N SER A 235 -13.32 0.64 2.71
CA SER A 235 -14.66 1.14 2.37
C SER A 235 -15.45 1.49 3.63
N LYS A 236 -16.24 2.56 3.57
CA LYS A 236 -17.07 3.06 4.66
C LYS A 236 -17.97 1.96 5.22
N ASP A 237 -18.63 1.21 4.34
CA ASP A 237 -19.52 0.09 4.72
C ASP A 237 -18.80 -1.04 5.46
N ASN A 238 -17.58 -1.39 5.03
CA ASN A 238 -16.78 -2.42 5.70
C ASN A 238 -16.30 -1.92 7.06
N LEU A 239 -15.91 -0.66 7.16
CA LEU A 239 -15.47 -0.07 8.42
C LEU A 239 -16.62 0.02 9.43
N LEU A 240 -17.78 0.54 9.02
CA LEU A 240 -18.98 0.60 9.87
C LEU A 240 -19.38 -0.78 10.36
N TYR A 241 -19.38 -1.77 9.47
CA TYR A 241 -19.64 -3.15 9.88
C TYR A 241 -18.67 -3.65 10.95
N LEU A 242 -17.36 -3.42 10.77
CA LEU A 242 -16.36 -3.85 11.74
C LEU A 242 -16.51 -3.12 13.08
N ILE A 243 -16.93 -1.86 13.07
CA ILE A 243 -17.25 -1.09 14.26
C ILE A 243 -18.46 -1.70 14.97
N ASP A 244 -19.55 -1.97 14.24
CA ASP A 244 -20.74 -2.60 14.79
C ASP A 244 -20.43 -3.98 15.36
N PHE A 245 -19.59 -4.76 14.68
CA PHE A 245 -19.13 -6.05 15.17
C PHE A 245 -18.42 -5.93 16.52
N VAL A 246 -17.56 -4.93 16.70
CA VAL A 246 -16.77 -4.75 17.94
C VAL A 246 -17.56 -4.07 19.07
N THR A 247 -18.57 -3.26 18.73
CA THR A 247 -19.34 -2.44 19.69
C THR A 247 -20.68 -3.03 20.10
N SER A 248 -21.27 -3.88 19.26
CA SER A 248 -22.54 -4.54 19.56
C SER A 248 -22.45 -5.30 20.89
N LYS A 249 -23.50 -5.18 21.71
CA LYS A 249 -23.64 -5.97 22.95
C LYS A 249 -24.44 -7.25 22.73
N GLU A 250 -24.98 -7.43 21.51
CA GLU A 250 -25.80 -8.58 21.14
C GLU A 250 -24.92 -9.79 20.79
N GLU A 251 -25.03 -10.84 21.60
CA GLU A 251 -24.27 -12.10 21.48
C GLU A 251 -24.53 -12.86 20.16
N SER A 252 -25.58 -12.51 19.41
CA SER A 252 -25.96 -13.15 18.15
C SER A 252 -25.09 -12.70 16.97
N CYS A 253 -24.62 -11.46 16.95
CA CYS A 253 -23.85 -10.87 15.84
C CYS A 253 -22.33 -11.12 15.94
N GLN A 254 -21.83 -11.51 17.12
CA GLN A 254 -20.40 -11.59 17.43
C GLN A 254 -19.78 -12.98 17.35
N ARG A 255 -20.54 -13.99 16.93
CA ARG A 255 -20.06 -15.38 16.99
C ARG A 255 -18.93 -15.62 16.00
N ILE A 256 -17.76 -15.90 16.54
CA ILE A 256 -16.61 -16.34 15.76
C ILE A 256 -16.90 -17.72 15.21
N ASN A 257 -16.40 -17.98 14.01
CA ASN A 257 -16.55 -19.25 13.33
C ASN A 257 -16.22 -20.48 14.21
N PRO A 258 -17.21 -21.33 14.55
CA PRO A 258 -16.98 -22.50 15.40
C PRO A 258 -16.14 -23.58 14.70
N ALA A 259 -15.97 -23.52 13.37
CA ALA A 259 -15.07 -24.42 12.67
C ALA A 259 -13.59 -24.14 12.97
N PHE A 260 -13.22 -22.91 13.34
CA PHE A 260 -11.86 -22.58 13.78
C PHE A 260 -11.49 -23.37 15.04
N PHE A 261 -12.31 -23.26 16.10
CA PHE A 261 -12.04 -23.95 17.36
C PHE A 261 -11.98 -25.47 17.18
N ARG A 262 -12.94 -26.04 16.43
CA ARG A 262 -12.93 -27.48 16.09
C ARG A 262 -11.67 -27.89 15.33
N PHE A 263 -11.21 -27.06 14.39
CA PHE A 263 -9.99 -27.31 13.64
C PHE A 263 -8.75 -27.26 14.55
N MET A 264 -8.63 -26.23 15.39
CA MET A 264 -7.47 -26.07 16.28
C MET A 264 -7.39 -27.18 17.33
N LEU A 265 -8.51 -27.61 17.90
CA LEU A 265 -8.54 -28.73 18.84
C LEU A 265 -8.08 -30.04 18.18
N ARG A 266 -8.57 -30.33 16.97
CA ARG A 266 -8.13 -31.52 16.22
C ARG A 266 -6.66 -31.47 15.83
N LYS A 267 -6.18 -30.29 15.42
CA LYS A 267 -4.77 -30.07 15.08
C LYS A 267 -3.88 -30.37 16.29
N ARG A 268 -4.20 -29.82 17.46
CA ARG A 268 -3.44 -30.04 18.70
C ARG A 268 -3.48 -31.50 19.15
N ALA A 269 -4.64 -32.15 19.10
CA ALA A 269 -4.77 -33.57 19.43
C ALA A 269 -3.92 -34.46 18.49
N LYS A 270 -3.84 -34.11 17.20
CA LYS A 270 -2.98 -34.84 16.25
C LYS A 270 -1.51 -34.65 16.57
N GLU A 271 -1.10 -33.42 16.84
CA GLU A 271 0.28 -33.09 17.19
C GLU A 271 0.73 -33.67 18.54
N GLU A 272 -0.18 -33.81 19.50
CA GLU A 272 0.10 -34.48 20.78
C GLU A 272 0.55 -35.94 20.58
N ASN A 273 0.05 -36.59 19.52
CA ASN A 273 0.42 -37.95 19.16
C ASN A 273 1.66 -38.03 18.25
N GLU A 274 2.05 -36.94 17.57
CA GLU A 274 3.10 -36.93 16.55
C GLU A 274 4.39 -36.20 16.98
N LEU A 275 4.31 -35.22 17.89
CA LEU A 275 5.44 -34.41 18.34
C LEU A 275 6.11 -34.98 19.59
N SER A 276 7.42 -34.76 19.74
CA SER A 276 8.13 -35.15 20.95
C SER A 276 7.68 -34.32 22.17
N PRO A 277 7.67 -34.90 23.39
CA PRO A 277 7.22 -34.21 24.60
C PRO A 277 7.97 -32.90 24.90
N GLY A 278 9.24 -32.80 24.51
CA GLY A 278 10.04 -31.58 24.64
C GLY A 278 9.53 -30.45 23.75
N VAL A 279 9.24 -30.73 22.48
CA VAL A 279 8.69 -29.73 21.54
C VAL A 279 7.31 -29.28 21.99
N GLN A 280 6.48 -30.21 22.48
CA GLN A 280 5.18 -29.89 23.05
C GLN A 280 5.30 -28.91 24.22
N LYS A 281 6.21 -29.16 25.17
CA LYS A 281 6.38 -28.30 26.35
C LYS A 281 6.90 -26.89 26.01
N TYR A 282 7.85 -26.75 25.10
CA TYR A 282 8.47 -25.45 24.80
C TYR A 282 7.68 -24.59 23.80
N VAL A 283 7.07 -25.21 22.77
CA VAL A 283 6.31 -24.48 21.74
C VAL A 283 4.87 -24.23 22.17
N ARG A 284 4.21 -25.20 22.82
CA ARG A 284 2.76 -25.14 23.09
C ARG A 284 2.37 -24.54 24.43
N HIS A 285 3.23 -24.59 25.46
CA HIS A 285 2.89 -24.03 26.78
C HIS A 285 2.62 -22.51 26.76
N LYS A 286 3.11 -21.78 25.74
CA LYS A 286 2.91 -20.34 25.60
C LYS A 286 1.83 -19.95 24.58
N GLN A 287 1.34 -20.88 23.77
CA GLN A 287 0.41 -20.60 22.68
C GLN A 287 -1.00 -21.07 23.05
N LEU A 288 -1.82 -20.17 23.57
CA LEU A 288 -3.25 -20.43 23.80
C LEU A 288 -4.04 -20.25 22.51
N ILE A 289 -5.07 -21.08 22.29
CA ILE A 289 -6.06 -20.81 21.23
C ILE A 289 -6.84 -19.57 21.68
N PRO A 290 -6.88 -18.49 20.88
CA PRO A 290 -7.55 -17.26 21.25
C PRO A 290 -9.05 -17.53 21.38
N ASN A 291 -9.64 -17.13 22.50
CA ASN A 291 -11.09 -17.17 22.67
C ASN A 291 -11.76 -16.01 21.92
N GLU A 292 -13.09 -15.95 21.94
CA GLU A 292 -13.84 -14.88 21.25
C GLU A 292 -13.43 -13.49 21.73
N ARG A 293 -13.17 -13.30 23.02
CA ARG A 293 -12.71 -12.00 23.56
C ARG A 293 -11.36 -11.59 23.00
N ASN A 294 -10.41 -12.53 22.88
CA ASN A 294 -9.11 -12.26 22.26
C ASN A 294 -9.27 -11.86 20.80
N ILE A 295 -10.15 -12.54 20.06
CA ILE A 295 -10.39 -12.24 18.65
C ILE A 295 -11.05 -10.87 18.50
N SER A 296 -12.08 -10.56 19.29
CA SER A 296 -12.71 -9.24 19.31
C SER A 296 -11.74 -8.12 19.68
N TYR A 297 -10.76 -8.40 20.56
CA TYR A 297 -9.67 -7.47 20.84
C TYR A 297 -8.81 -7.17 19.61
N TYR A 298 -8.48 -8.18 18.79
CA TYR A 298 -7.76 -7.97 17.53
C TYR A 298 -8.57 -7.16 16.53
N TYR A 299 -9.87 -7.44 16.37
CA TYR A 299 -10.76 -6.61 15.55
C TYR A 299 -10.79 -5.16 16.02
N ARG A 300 -10.88 -4.92 17.34
CA ARG A 300 -10.86 -3.57 17.91
C ARG A 300 -9.55 -2.84 17.61
N SER A 301 -8.41 -3.50 17.87
CA SER A 301 -7.08 -2.96 17.59
C SER A 301 -6.93 -2.58 16.11
N PHE A 302 -7.42 -3.45 15.23
CA PHE A 302 -7.44 -3.19 13.80
C PHE A 302 -8.26 -1.94 13.46
N VAL A 303 -9.53 -1.89 13.88
CA VAL A 303 -10.53 -0.85 13.51
C VAL A 303 -10.12 0.56 13.95
N VAL A 304 -9.49 0.70 15.13
CA VAL A 304 -9.05 2.01 15.65
C VAL A 304 -7.97 2.64 14.75
N ARG A 305 -7.15 1.82 14.08
CA ARG A 305 -6.05 2.27 13.21
C ARG A 305 -6.45 2.36 11.73
N GLN A 306 -7.75 2.47 11.45
CA GLN A 306 -8.29 2.54 10.09
C GLN A 306 -8.76 3.94 9.73
N PHE A 307 -8.85 4.17 8.43
CA PHE A 307 -9.46 5.35 7.84
C PHE A 307 -10.19 4.94 6.56
N PHE A 308 -11.08 5.80 6.09
CA PHE A 308 -11.89 5.60 4.89
C PHE A 308 -11.92 6.89 4.05
N ILE A 309 -12.47 6.78 2.85
CA ILE A 309 -12.81 7.94 2.02
C ILE A 309 -14.31 8.15 2.17
N ASP A 310 -14.71 9.35 2.58
CA ASP A 310 -16.12 9.71 2.76
C ASP A 310 -16.83 9.96 1.42
N ASP A 311 -18.14 10.17 1.46
CA ASP A 311 -18.97 10.38 0.27
C ASP A 311 -18.55 11.63 -0.52
N ASP A 312 -17.92 12.60 0.15
CA ASP A 312 -17.35 13.81 -0.44
C ASP A 312 -15.95 13.61 -1.06
N GLY A 313 -15.39 12.39 -0.98
CA GLY A 313 -14.04 12.08 -1.50
C GLY A 313 -12.89 12.44 -0.56
N GLU A 314 -13.19 12.90 0.65
CA GLU A 314 -12.19 13.29 1.65
C GLU A 314 -11.79 12.12 2.57
N TYR A 315 -10.54 12.14 3.05
CA TYR A 315 -10.05 11.12 3.97
C TYR A 315 -10.53 11.38 5.40
N ALA A 316 -11.15 10.38 6.00
CA ALA A 316 -11.66 10.45 7.37
C ALA A 316 -11.13 9.27 8.22
N MET A 317 -10.71 9.57 9.45
CA MET A 317 -10.33 8.53 10.43
C MET A 317 -11.54 7.72 10.87
N SER A 318 -11.29 6.48 11.31
CA SER A 318 -12.30 5.67 11.98
C SER A 318 -12.96 6.45 13.12
N PRO A 319 -14.30 6.51 13.19
CA PRO A 319 -15.00 7.20 14.27
C PRO A 319 -14.84 6.46 15.62
N MET A 320 -14.39 5.20 15.58
CA MET A 320 -14.11 4.42 16.78
C MET A 320 -12.81 4.90 17.44
N ARG A 321 -12.94 5.49 18.62
CA ARG A 321 -11.80 5.81 19.50
C ARG A 321 -11.46 4.61 20.38
N ASN A 322 -10.19 4.49 20.75
CA ASN A 322 -9.77 3.52 21.74
C ASN A 322 -10.44 3.87 23.07
N ILE A 323 -11.16 2.93 23.67
CA ILE A 323 -11.87 3.17 24.95
C ILE A 323 -10.87 3.25 26.12
N TYR A 324 -9.60 2.87 25.88
CA TYR A 324 -8.53 2.81 26.88
C TYR A 324 -7.49 3.93 26.74
N ASP A 325 -7.69 4.88 25.82
CA ASP A 325 -6.98 6.17 25.79
C ASP A 325 -7.87 7.23 26.42
#